data_AF-A0A537V4Y6-F1
#
_entry.id   AF-A0A537V4Y6-F1
#
_cell.length_a   1.000
_cell.length_b   1.000
_cell.length_c   1.000
_cell.angle_alpha   90.00
_cell.angle_beta   90.00
_cell.angle_gamma   90.00
#
_symmetry.space_group_name_H-M   'P 1'
#
loop_
_entity.id
_entity.type
_entity.pdbx_description
1 polymer ?
#
loop_
_entity_poly.entity_id
_entity_poly.type
_entity_poly.pdbx_seq_one_letter_code
_entity_poly.pdbx_strand_id
1 'polypeptide(L)'
;MDELAEGRQRLKTLFGPRALPVLVPPWNRFAAEFVPLLTKTGIRGLSSMASRQAAALPPNIASMDVHLDLVAWKDGRRFIGTAAALTGLIGHLQARRLGQAFRGAVTGILTHHLVMDRAGAGFLDRLAATVERHAAARWANTAELLAA
;
A
#
# COMPACT_ATOMS: atom_id res chain seq x y z
N MET A 1 -1.34 19.44 -13.73
CA MET A 1 -2.57 19.15 -12.95
C MET A 1 -3.49 18.21 -13.72
N ASP A 2 -3.49 18.34 -15.04
CA ASP A 2 -4.46 17.70 -15.92
C ASP A 2 -4.38 16.17 -15.91
N GLU A 3 -3.18 15.57 -15.93
CA GLU A 3 -3.04 14.11 -16.00
C GLU A 3 -3.62 13.36 -14.78
N LEU A 4 -3.44 13.89 -13.56
CA LEU A 4 -3.98 13.23 -12.35
C LEU A 4 -5.50 13.33 -12.30
N ALA A 5 -6.05 14.49 -12.68
CA ALA A 5 -7.50 14.70 -12.75
C ALA A 5 -8.13 13.85 -13.87
N GLU A 6 -7.51 13.85 -15.05
CA GLU A 6 -7.94 13.07 -16.22
C GLU A 6 -7.89 11.57 -15.94
N GLY A 7 -6.76 11.08 -15.41
CA GLY A 7 -6.60 9.66 -15.05
C GLY A 7 -7.67 9.21 -14.04
N ARG A 8 -7.94 10.03 -13.02
CA ARG A 8 -9.02 9.75 -12.06
C ARG A 8 -10.40 9.74 -12.73
N GLN A 9 -10.68 10.70 -13.59
CA GLN A 9 -11.96 10.77 -14.30
C GLN A 9 -12.16 9.57 -15.23
N ARG A 10 -11.10 9.15 -15.91
CA ARG A 10 -11.10 7.95 -16.76
C ARG A 10 -11.35 6.68 -15.95
N LEU A 11 -10.66 6.50 -14.82
CA LEU A 11 -10.90 5.34 -13.93
C LEU A 11 -12.34 5.35 -13.40
N LYS A 12 -12.87 6.50 -12.97
CA LYS A 12 -14.26 6.63 -12.55
C LYS A 12 -15.25 6.26 -13.65
N THR A 13 -15.00 6.68 -14.88
CA THR A 13 -15.86 6.36 -16.03
C THR A 13 -15.85 4.85 -16.33
N LEU A 14 -14.69 4.21 -16.24
CA LEU A 14 -14.54 2.79 -16.56
C LEU A 14 -15.02 1.84 -15.45
N PHE A 15 -14.83 2.22 -14.18
CA PHE A 15 -15.00 1.31 -13.05
C PHE A 15 -16.03 1.78 -12.02
N GLY A 16 -16.58 2.99 -12.17
CA GLY A 16 -17.61 3.54 -11.30
C GLY A 16 -17.19 3.55 -9.83
N PRO A 17 -18.01 3.02 -8.90
CA PRO A 17 -17.68 2.96 -7.47
C PRO A 17 -16.41 2.16 -7.14
N ARG A 18 -15.94 1.26 -8.04
CA ARG A 18 -14.70 0.50 -7.84
C ARG A 18 -13.45 1.35 -8.07
N ALA A 19 -13.56 2.50 -8.75
CA ALA A 19 -12.47 3.46 -8.89
C ALA A 19 -12.34 4.30 -7.61
N LEU A 20 -11.65 3.75 -6.63
CA LEU A 20 -11.40 4.42 -5.36
C LEU A 20 -10.51 5.67 -5.57
N PRO A 21 -10.74 6.76 -4.81
CA PRO A 21 -9.97 7.99 -4.93
C PRO A 21 -8.60 7.88 -4.25
N VAL A 22 -7.81 6.86 -4.61
CA VAL A 22 -6.50 6.56 -4.03
C VAL A 22 -5.43 6.68 -5.10
N LEU A 23 -4.34 7.36 -4.78
CA LEU A 23 -3.15 7.42 -5.63
C LEU A 23 -2.09 6.45 -5.12
N VAL A 24 -1.58 5.62 -6.02
CA VAL A 24 -0.30 4.92 -5.85
C VAL A 24 0.70 5.60 -6.79
N PRO A 25 1.70 6.33 -6.28
CA PRO A 25 2.60 7.07 -7.14
C PRO A 25 3.57 6.11 -7.84
N PRO A 26 4.01 6.42 -9.08
CA PRO A 26 5.06 5.66 -9.74
C PRO A 26 6.27 5.49 -8.84
N TRP A 27 6.84 4.27 -8.82
CA TRP A 27 8.01 3.93 -8.01
C TRP A 27 7.87 4.18 -6.52
N ASN A 28 6.65 4.30 -5.99
CA ASN A 28 6.39 4.59 -4.57
C ASN A 28 7.08 5.87 -4.08
N ARG A 29 7.13 6.90 -4.92
CA ARG A 29 7.72 8.20 -4.60
C ARG A 29 6.77 9.33 -4.95
N PHE A 30 6.47 10.18 -3.98
CA PHE A 30 5.63 11.35 -4.17
C PHE A 30 6.29 12.57 -3.55
N ALA A 31 6.57 13.58 -4.36
CA ALA A 31 7.26 14.78 -3.91
C ALA A 31 6.32 15.68 -3.09
N ALA A 32 6.86 16.30 -2.03
CA ALA A 32 6.10 17.13 -1.10
C ALA A 32 5.37 18.30 -1.80
N GLU A 33 5.98 18.88 -2.83
CA GLU A 33 5.42 19.95 -3.65
C GLU A 33 4.10 19.56 -4.37
N PHE A 34 3.86 18.27 -4.59
CA PHE A 34 2.64 17.78 -5.25
C PHE A 34 1.53 17.39 -4.28
N VAL A 35 1.78 17.39 -2.96
CA VAL A 35 0.77 17.09 -1.93
C VAL A 35 -0.50 17.94 -2.07
N PRO A 36 -0.43 19.27 -2.34
CA PRO A 36 -1.63 20.07 -2.55
C PRO A 36 -2.50 19.61 -3.74
N LEU A 37 -1.93 18.88 -4.71
CA LEU A 37 -2.67 18.36 -5.86
C LEU A 37 -3.63 17.23 -5.49
N LEU A 38 -3.35 16.48 -4.43
CA LEU A 38 -4.20 15.37 -4.00
C LEU A 38 -5.61 15.88 -3.66
N THR A 39 -5.70 16.91 -2.81
CA THR A 39 -6.97 17.54 -2.45
C THR A 39 -7.65 18.19 -3.67
N LYS A 40 -6.89 18.92 -4.49
CA LYS A 40 -7.44 19.61 -5.69
C LYS A 40 -8.06 18.66 -6.71
N THR A 41 -7.55 17.43 -6.81
CA THR A 41 -8.03 16.42 -7.76
C THR A 41 -9.07 15.47 -7.16
N GLY A 42 -9.44 15.67 -5.88
CA GLY A 42 -10.39 14.81 -5.19
C GLY A 42 -9.86 13.41 -4.91
N ILE A 43 -8.54 13.25 -4.83
CA ILE A 43 -7.87 12.10 -4.21
C ILE A 43 -8.04 12.23 -2.70
N ARG A 44 -8.26 11.10 -2.03
CA ARG A 44 -8.53 10.99 -0.60
C ARG A 44 -7.59 10.03 0.12
N GLY A 45 -6.79 9.27 -0.62
CA GLY A 45 -5.76 8.42 -0.05
C GLY A 45 -4.48 8.41 -0.88
N LEU A 46 -3.34 8.28 -0.21
CA LEU A 46 -2.05 8.03 -0.82
C LEU A 46 -1.52 6.69 -0.29
N SER A 47 -1.11 5.80 -1.18
CA SER A 47 -0.48 4.52 -0.82
C SER A 47 0.90 4.47 -1.46
N SER A 48 1.94 4.41 -0.63
CA SER A 48 3.33 4.37 -1.06
C SER A 48 4.14 3.40 -0.19
N MET A 49 5.40 3.16 -0.52
CA MET A 49 6.31 2.47 0.41
C MET A 49 6.50 3.33 1.65
N ALA A 50 6.26 2.73 2.81
CA ALA A 50 6.43 3.38 4.10
C ALA A 50 7.87 3.92 4.23
N SER A 51 8.00 5.20 4.61
CA SER A 51 9.29 5.87 4.74
C SER A 51 9.24 6.90 5.86
N ARG A 52 10.33 6.97 6.65
CA ARG A 52 10.51 8.03 7.67
C ARG A 52 10.60 9.43 7.07
N GLN A 53 10.93 9.53 5.79
CA GLN A 53 11.08 10.79 5.06
C GLN A 53 9.80 11.17 4.27
N ALA A 54 8.69 10.44 4.47
CA ALA A 54 7.44 10.73 3.77
C ALA A 54 6.90 12.12 4.15
N ALA A 55 6.45 12.87 3.14
CA ALA A 55 5.87 14.20 3.33
C ALA A 55 4.65 14.18 4.24
N ALA A 56 4.45 15.25 5.03
CA ALA A 56 3.21 15.47 5.78
C ALA A 56 2.00 15.43 4.85
N LEU A 57 0.98 14.63 5.19
CA LEU A 57 -0.26 14.59 4.45
C LEU A 57 -1.30 15.51 5.11
N PRO A 58 -2.14 16.20 4.32
CA PRO A 58 -3.27 16.94 4.85
C PRO A 58 -4.23 16.03 5.62
N PRO A 59 -4.95 16.53 6.64
CA PRO A 59 -5.85 15.70 7.45
C PRO A 59 -6.93 14.96 6.66
N ASN A 60 -7.30 15.44 5.48
CA ASN A 60 -8.32 14.83 4.60
C ASN A 60 -7.77 13.78 3.63
N ILE A 61 -6.47 13.45 3.70
CA ILE A 61 -5.79 12.44 2.89
C ILE A 61 -5.30 11.30 3.79
N ALA A 62 -5.87 10.11 3.62
CA ALA A 62 -5.45 8.91 4.34
C ALA A 62 -4.10 8.40 3.82
N SER A 63 -3.20 7.99 4.74
CA SER A 63 -1.96 7.27 4.42
C SER A 63 -2.24 5.77 4.43
N MET A 64 -1.94 5.08 3.34
CA MET A 64 -2.26 3.66 3.14
C MET A 64 -1.01 2.89 2.71
N ASP A 65 0.06 3.08 3.47
CA ASP A 65 1.39 2.67 3.05
C ASP A 65 1.59 1.15 3.06
N VAL A 66 2.41 0.69 2.10
CA VAL A 66 2.91 -0.67 2.01
C VAL A 66 4.27 -0.78 2.67
N HIS A 67 4.50 -1.92 3.33
CA HIS A 67 5.67 -2.15 4.20
C HIS A 67 6.52 -3.32 3.69
N LEU A 68 5.96 -4.12 2.78
CA LEU A 68 6.63 -5.24 2.16
C LEU A 68 6.36 -5.23 0.66
N ASP A 69 7.41 -5.17 -0.15
CA ASP A 69 7.36 -5.52 -1.57
C ASP A 69 7.84 -6.96 -1.74
N LEU A 70 7.03 -7.82 -2.33
CA LEU A 70 7.35 -9.23 -2.52
C LEU A 70 8.33 -9.47 -3.68
N VAL A 71 8.65 -8.44 -4.47
CA VAL A 71 9.44 -8.58 -5.69
C VAL A 71 10.89 -8.19 -5.46
N ALA A 72 11.81 -9.11 -5.75
CA ALA A 72 13.23 -8.88 -5.78
C ALA A 72 13.63 -8.18 -7.09
N TRP A 73 13.33 -6.89 -7.21
CA TRP A 73 13.50 -6.11 -8.45
C TRP A 73 14.90 -6.18 -9.07
N LYS A 74 15.93 -6.24 -8.22
CA LYS A 74 17.35 -6.30 -8.62
C LYS A 74 17.88 -7.73 -8.79
N ASP A 75 17.09 -8.74 -8.43
CA ASP A 75 17.47 -10.15 -8.47
C ASP A 75 16.42 -10.95 -9.26
N GLY A 76 16.40 -10.73 -10.58
CA GLY A 76 15.54 -11.49 -11.50
C GLY A 76 14.04 -11.21 -11.40
N ARG A 77 13.60 -10.21 -10.62
CA ARG A 77 12.17 -9.84 -10.44
C ARG A 77 11.31 -11.01 -9.97
N ARG A 78 11.88 -11.89 -9.15
CA ARG A 78 11.20 -13.05 -8.54
C ARG A 78 10.76 -12.75 -7.12
N PHE A 79 10.07 -13.71 -6.49
CA PHE A 79 9.75 -13.61 -5.07
C PHE A 79 11.02 -13.45 -4.21
N ILE A 80 11.01 -12.49 -3.27
CA ILE A 80 12.12 -12.23 -2.32
C ILE A 80 12.46 -13.39 -1.38
N GLY A 81 11.65 -14.46 -1.37
CA GLY A 81 11.81 -15.62 -0.51
C GLY A 81 11.06 -15.48 0.82
N THR A 82 10.62 -16.62 1.36
CA THR A 82 9.77 -16.68 2.55
C THR A 82 10.43 -16.05 3.78
N ALA A 83 11.72 -16.31 4.01
CA ALA A 83 12.43 -15.79 5.17
C ALA A 83 12.54 -14.25 5.14
N ALA A 84 12.83 -13.66 3.99
CA ALA A 84 12.90 -12.21 3.83
C ALA A 84 11.51 -11.57 4.00
N ALA A 85 10.48 -12.15 3.39
CA ALA A 85 9.11 -11.68 3.51
C ALA A 85 8.59 -11.70 4.95
N LEU A 86 8.80 -12.81 5.67
CA LEU A 86 8.41 -12.93 7.08
C LEU A 86 9.20 -11.99 7.97
N THR A 87 10.50 -11.84 7.76
CA THR A 87 11.33 -10.87 8.51
C THR A 87 10.77 -9.46 8.38
N GLY A 88 10.40 -9.04 7.15
CA GLY A 88 9.79 -7.72 6.92
C GLY A 88 8.45 -7.54 7.63
N LEU A 89 7.53 -8.51 7.49
CA LEU A 89 6.21 -8.44 8.15
C LEU A 89 6.32 -8.44 9.68
N ILE A 90 7.09 -9.37 10.23
CA ILE A 90 7.26 -9.51 11.68
C ILE A 90 7.93 -8.25 12.24
N GLY A 91 8.98 -7.76 11.58
CA GLY A 91 9.65 -6.52 11.98
C GLY A 91 8.68 -5.33 12.02
N HIS A 92 7.81 -5.20 11.01
CA HIS A 92 6.81 -4.14 11.03
C HIS A 92 5.75 -4.33 12.14
N LEU A 93 5.23 -5.55 12.33
CA LEU A 93 4.28 -5.84 13.40
C LEU A 93 4.87 -5.60 14.80
N GLN A 94 6.15 -5.93 15.01
CA GLN A 94 6.90 -5.62 16.23
C GLN A 94 7.02 -4.10 16.43
N ALA A 95 7.45 -3.37 15.39
CA ALA A 95 7.55 -1.91 15.45
C ALA A 95 6.19 -1.28 15.82
N ARG A 96 5.08 -1.77 15.25
CA ARG A 96 3.73 -1.32 15.62
C ARG A 96 3.41 -1.58 17.08
N ARG A 97 3.66 -2.79 17.57
CA ARG A 97 3.41 -3.18 18.96
C ARG A 97 4.19 -2.32 19.95
N LEU A 98 5.39 -1.89 19.58
CA LEU A 98 6.28 -1.08 20.41
C LEU A 98 6.09 0.44 20.20
N GLY A 99 5.13 0.88 19.39
CA GLY A 99 4.91 2.31 19.11
C GLY A 99 5.99 2.97 18.25
N GLN A 100 6.75 2.17 17.49
CA GLN A 100 7.88 2.59 16.66
C GLN A 100 7.55 2.67 15.16
N ALA A 101 6.36 2.21 14.75
CA ALA A 101 5.88 2.33 13.39
C ALA A 101 5.32 3.73 13.13
N PHE A 102 5.64 4.30 11.98
CA PHE A 102 5.25 5.65 11.59
C PHE A 102 4.09 5.58 10.61
N ARG A 103 2.97 6.24 10.97
CA ARG A 103 1.71 6.36 10.22
C ARG A 103 0.95 5.04 10.02
N GLY A 104 -0.38 5.14 10.14
CA GLY A 104 -1.32 4.11 9.74
C GLY A 104 -1.52 2.97 10.75
N ALA A 105 -2.72 2.40 10.72
CA ALA A 105 -3.14 1.26 11.55
C ALA A 105 -2.96 -0.10 10.85
N VAL A 106 -2.26 -0.15 9.71
CA VAL A 106 -2.22 -1.33 8.84
C VAL A 106 -0.81 -1.71 8.41
N THR A 107 -0.65 -2.97 8.04
CA THR A 107 0.56 -3.51 7.42
C THR A 107 0.25 -3.82 5.97
N GLY A 108 0.60 -2.90 5.07
CA GLY A 108 0.37 -3.09 3.64
C GLY A 108 1.41 -4.00 2.99
N ILE A 109 0.98 -4.76 1.99
CA ILE A 109 1.82 -5.65 1.16
C ILE A 109 1.64 -5.21 -0.29
N LEU A 110 2.75 -5.01 -0.99
CA LEU A 110 2.79 -4.65 -2.39
C LEU A 110 3.00 -5.89 -3.26
N THR A 111 2.12 -6.06 -4.25
CA THR A 111 2.12 -7.19 -5.18
C THR A 111 2.15 -6.70 -6.61
N HIS A 112 2.74 -7.48 -7.52
CA HIS A 112 2.82 -7.13 -8.93
C HIS A 112 2.37 -8.30 -9.81
N HIS A 113 1.14 -8.26 -10.32
CA HIS A 113 0.57 -9.37 -11.10
C HIS A 113 1.40 -9.78 -12.32
N LEU A 114 2.11 -8.84 -12.96
CA LEU A 114 2.92 -9.11 -14.16
C LEU A 114 4.20 -9.88 -13.88
N VAL A 115 4.79 -9.72 -12.69
CA VAL A 115 6.12 -10.26 -12.36
C VAL A 115 6.13 -11.20 -11.16
N MET A 116 5.00 -11.32 -10.44
CA MET A 116 4.90 -12.23 -9.31
C MET A 116 4.84 -13.68 -9.80
N ASP A 117 5.76 -14.49 -9.29
CA ASP A 117 5.84 -15.92 -9.60
C ASP A 117 4.91 -16.76 -8.71
N ARG A 118 4.88 -18.07 -8.98
CA ARG A 118 4.09 -19.03 -8.19
C ARG A 118 4.54 -19.11 -6.73
N ALA A 119 5.81 -18.86 -6.42
CA ALA A 119 6.30 -18.92 -5.06
C ALA A 119 5.78 -17.73 -4.25
N GLY A 120 5.76 -16.52 -4.83
CA GLY A 120 5.14 -15.32 -4.26
C GLY A 120 3.63 -15.47 -4.07
N ALA A 121 2.93 -16.03 -5.08
CA ALA A 121 1.51 -16.34 -4.95
C ALA A 121 1.25 -17.34 -3.81
N GLY A 122 1.99 -18.46 -3.76
CA GLY A 122 1.84 -19.45 -2.70
C GLY A 122 2.22 -18.95 -1.30
N PHE A 123 3.09 -17.93 -1.21
CA PHE A 123 3.33 -17.22 0.05
C PHE A 123 2.10 -16.42 0.49
N LEU A 124 1.47 -15.67 -0.42
CA LEU A 124 0.26 -14.91 -0.14
C LEU A 124 -0.90 -15.81 0.29
N ASP A 125 -1.10 -16.96 -0.35
CA ASP A 125 -2.15 -17.92 0.02
C ASP A 125 -1.97 -18.42 1.47
N ARG A 126 -0.74 -18.78 1.83
CA ARG A 126 -0.42 -19.21 3.21
C ARG A 126 -0.57 -18.08 4.21
N LEU A 127 -0.17 -16.87 3.84
CA LEU A 127 -0.33 -15.69 4.68
C LEU A 127 -1.81 -15.38 4.91
N ALA A 128 -2.65 -15.44 3.87
CA ALA A 128 -4.08 -15.24 3.98
C ALA A 128 -4.75 -16.26 4.90
N ALA A 129 -4.49 -17.55 4.70
CA ALA A 129 -5.00 -18.59 5.58
C ALA A 129 -4.55 -18.41 7.04
N THR A 130 -3.35 -17.87 7.25
CA THR A 130 -2.83 -17.58 8.61
C THR A 130 -3.57 -16.39 9.24
N VAL A 131 -3.72 -15.29 8.50
CA VAL A 131 -4.43 -14.08 8.96
C VAL A 131 -5.88 -14.40 9.29
N GLU A 132 -6.57 -15.16 8.44
CA GLU A 132 -7.98 -15.53 8.62
C GLU A 132 -8.23 -16.41 9.86
N ARG A 133 -7.23 -17.19 10.29
CA ARG A 133 -7.32 -18.07 11.47
C ARG A 133 -6.88 -17.40 12.77
N HIS A 134 -6.30 -16.20 12.71
CA HIS A 134 -5.68 -15.57 13.87
C HIS A 134 -6.57 -14.46 14.44
N ALA A 135 -7.10 -14.64 15.65
CA ALA A 135 -8.06 -13.71 16.28
C ALA A 135 -7.56 -12.25 16.42
N ALA A 136 -6.24 -12.04 16.47
CA ALA A 136 -5.64 -10.70 16.55
C ALA A 136 -5.33 -10.06 15.19
N ALA A 137 -5.72 -10.66 14.06
CA ALA A 137 -5.46 -10.16 12.73
C ALA A 137 -6.73 -10.20 11.86
N ARG A 138 -6.83 -9.27 10.91
CA ARG A 138 -7.89 -9.26 9.89
C ARG A 138 -7.39 -8.55 8.65
N TRP A 139 -8.04 -8.84 7.52
CA TRP A 139 -7.90 -8.02 6.33
C TRP A 139 -8.67 -6.71 6.50
N ALA A 140 -8.05 -5.60 6.10
CA ALA A 140 -8.69 -4.28 6.05
C ALA A 140 -9.01 -3.94 4.60
N ASN A 141 -10.21 -3.42 4.36
CA ASN A 141 -10.57 -2.93 3.02
C ASN A 141 -10.20 -1.45 2.89
N THR A 142 -9.98 -1.00 1.65
CA THR A 142 -9.57 0.38 1.36
C THR A 142 -10.62 1.41 1.79
N ALA A 143 -11.92 1.07 1.76
CA ALA A 143 -12.98 2.00 2.15
C ALA A 143 -12.95 2.30 3.66
N GLU A 144 -12.68 1.31 4.51
CA GLU A 144 -12.45 1.50 5.95
C GLU A 144 -11.29 2.47 6.19
N LEU A 145 -10.19 2.30 5.45
CA LEU A 145 -8.99 3.11 5.60
C LEU A 145 -9.16 4.54 5.09
N LEU A 146 -10.09 4.77 4.16
CA LEU A 146 -10.46 6.11 3.69
C LEU A 146 -11.41 6.84 4.65
N ALA A 147 -12.09 6.12 5.54
CA ALA A 147 -13.03 6.65 6.52
C ALA A 147 -12.40 6.92 7.90
N ALA A 148 -11.21 6.37 8.15
CA ALA A 148 -10.43 6.54 9.38
C ALA A 148 -9.64 7.85 9.37
#